data_AF-A0A972JGC7-F1
#
_entry.id   AF-A0A972JGC7-F1
#
_cell.length_a   1.000
_cell.length_b   1.000
_cell.length_c   1.000
_cell.angle_alpha   90.00
_cell.angle_beta   90.00
_cell.angle_gamma   90.00
#
_symmetry.space_group_name_H-M   'P 1'
#
loop_
_entity.id
_entity.type
_entity.pdbx_description
1 polymer ?
#
loop_
_entity_poly.entity_id
_entity_poly.type
_entity_poly.pdbx_seq_one_letter_code
_entity_poly.pdbx_strand_id
1 'polypeptide(L)'
;MKKIIAMAAIALACSLSATAQEAKKSTTQTEVAAAQKFLGLDKQKSDILTQLMDYKHKIKEDPKSSDKVKQELPWMLEKKMEGFLSKEEMTKLKGNKELFLQITQ
;
A
#
# COMPACT_ATOMS: atom_id res chain seq x y z
N MET A 1 -31.86 -16.40 37.37
CA MET A 1 -32.50 -15.28 36.63
C MET A 1 -32.10 -13.97 37.28
N LYS A 2 -31.73 -13.01 36.43
CA LYS A 2 -31.91 -11.56 36.60
C LYS A 2 -30.94 -10.81 37.53
N LYS A 3 -30.06 -10.08 36.82
CA LYS A 3 -29.73 -8.66 37.01
C LYS A 3 -28.76 -8.36 38.15
N ILE A 4 -27.49 -8.09 37.81
CA ILE A 4 -26.83 -6.76 37.99
C ILE A 4 -25.70 -6.64 36.95
N ILE A 5 -26.03 -6.31 35.70
CA ILE A 5 -25.04 -5.74 34.77
C ILE A 5 -25.20 -4.25 34.92
N ALA A 6 -24.36 -3.67 35.78
CA ALA A 6 -24.25 -2.23 35.94
C ALA A 6 -22.81 -1.84 35.65
N MET A 7 -22.64 -1.31 34.44
CA MET A 7 -22.04 0.01 34.30
C MET A 7 -20.55 0.12 34.70
N ALA A 8 -19.69 -0.61 33.98
CA ALA A 8 -18.35 -0.10 33.69
C ALA A 8 -18.46 0.80 32.45
N ALA A 9 -18.84 2.04 32.74
CA ALA A 9 -18.89 3.13 31.82
C ALA A 9 -17.53 3.35 31.13
N ILE A 10 -17.60 3.52 29.80
CA ILE A 10 -16.99 4.67 29.12
C ILE A 10 -15.48 4.82 29.36
N ALA A 11 -14.69 4.00 28.66
CA ALA A 11 -13.29 4.32 28.34
C ALA A 11 -12.88 3.85 26.92
N LEU A 12 -13.85 3.54 26.05
CA LEU A 12 -13.63 3.07 24.68
C LEU A 12 -13.70 4.21 23.64
N ALA A 13 -13.38 5.43 24.04
CA ALA A 13 -13.43 6.58 23.14
C ALA A 13 -12.34 7.60 23.48
N CYS A 14 -11.06 7.18 23.39
CA CYS A 14 -9.89 8.05 23.14
C CYS A 14 -8.61 7.20 23.19
N SER A 15 -8.24 6.56 22.08
CA SER A 15 -6.84 6.12 21.83
C SER A 15 -6.61 5.57 20.42
N LEU A 16 -7.64 5.37 19.59
CA LEU A 16 -7.46 5.06 18.16
C LEU A 16 -7.12 6.29 17.29
N SER A 17 -6.64 7.38 17.90
CA SER A 17 -6.05 8.52 17.19
C SER A 17 -4.53 8.50 17.27
N ALA A 18 -3.93 7.35 17.56
CA ALA A 18 -2.51 7.09 17.36
C ALA A 18 -2.35 6.17 16.13
N THR A 19 -1.89 6.79 15.04
CA THR A 19 -1.05 6.18 13.99
C THR A 19 -1.68 5.34 12.87
N ALA A 20 -2.90 5.63 12.42
CA ALA A 20 -3.30 5.25 11.05
C ALA A 20 -2.32 5.83 9.98
N GLN A 21 -1.61 6.91 10.31
CA GLN A 21 -0.63 7.56 9.44
C GLN A 21 0.79 6.97 9.54
N GLU A 22 1.26 6.51 10.72
CA GLU A 22 2.58 5.84 10.82
C GLU A 22 2.54 4.39 10.33
N ALA A 23 1.41 3.68 10.52
CA ALA A 23 1.23 2.34 9.98
C ALA A 23 1.32 2.33 8.43
N LYS A 24 0.75 3.32 7.75
CA LYS A 24 0.82 3.46 6.28
C LYS A 24 2.25 3.68 5.80
N LYS A 25 2.99 4.59 6.46
CA LYS A 25 4.38 4.85 6.13
C LYS A 25 5.24 3.59 6.33
N SER A 26 4.90 2.74 7.30
CA SER A 26 5.57 1.47 7.55
C SER A 26 5.25 0.42 6.47
N THR A 27 4.00 0.31 6.02
CA THR A 27 3.59 -0.63 4.98
C THR A 27 4.19 -0.28 3.62
N THR A 28 4.07 0.98 3.17
CA THR A 28 4.68 1.45 1.91
C THR A 28 6.19 1.18 1.90
N GLN A 29 6.88 1.50 2.99
CA GLN A 29 8.32 1.27 3.09
C GLN A 29 8.69 -0.21 3.04
N THR A 30 7.86 -1.09 3.60
CA THR A 30 8.11 -2.54 3.58
C THR A 30 7.93 -3.11 2.17
N GLU A 31 6.87 -2.70 1.46
CA GLU A 31 6.62 -3.08 0.06
C GLU A 31 7.76 -2.63 -0.86
N VAL A 32 8.20 -1.38 -0.72
CA VAL A 32 9.29 -0.81 -1.51
C VAL A 32 10.63 -1.47 -1.18
N ALA A 33 10.92 -1.74 0.10
CA ALA A 33 12.18 -2.38 0.50
C ALA A 33 12.30 -3.80 -0.07
N ALA A 34 11.20 -4.56 -0.09
CA ALA A 34 11.16 -5.88 -0.73
C ALA A 34 11.44 -5.79 -2.23
N ALA A 35 10.79 -4.83 -2.92
CA ALA A 35 10.99 -4.61 -4.34
C ALA A 35 12.39 -4.11 -4.68
N GLN A 36 12.93 -3.17 -3.90
CA GLN A 36 14.28 -2.66 -4.05
C GLN A 36 15.32 -3.76 -3.89
N LYS A 37 15.19 -4.60 -2.85
CA LYS A 37 16.12 -5.71 -2.61
C LYS A 37 16.02 -6.77 -3.71
N PHE A 38 14.82 -7.07 -4.19
CA PHE A 38 14.60 -8.09 -5.20
C PHE A 38 15.05 -7.67 -6.60
N LEU A 39 14.79 -6.41 -6.98
CA LEU A 39 15.10 -5.89 -8.32
C LEU A 39 16.46 -5.19 -8.39
N GLY A 40 17.09 -4.89 -7.25
CA GLY A 40 18.33 -4.11 -7.20
C GLY A 40 18.12 -2.65 -7.60
N LEU A 41 16.98 -2.06 -7.21
CA LEU A 41 16.65 -0.68 -7.58
C LEU A 41 17.63 0.31 -6.95
N ASP A 42 18.06 1.29 -7.73
CA ASP A 42 18.76 2.46 -7.22
C ASP A 42 17.81 3.39 -6.45
N LYS A 43 18.38 4.35 -5.72
CA LYS A 43 17.63 5.26 -4.86
C LYS A 43 16.54 6.03 -5.63
N GLN A 44 16.82 6.48 -6.86
CA GLN A 44 15.86 7.23 -7.66
C GLN A 44 14.64 6.37 -8.01
N LYS A 45 14.87 5.12 -8.47
CA LYS A 45 13.78 4.19 -8.77
C LYS A 45 12.99 3.79 -7.53
N SER A 46 13.66 3.60 -6.39
CA SER A 46 13.00 3.36 -5.10
C SER A 46 12.12 4.52 -4.65
N ASP A 47 12.58 5.75 -4.82
CA ASP A 47 11.80 6.95 -4.48
C ASP A 47 10.55 7.05 -5.38
N ILE A 48 10.69 6.79 -6.68
CA ILE A 48 9.55 6.75 -7.62
C ILE A 48 8.56 5.63 -7.25
N LEU A 49 9.05 4.44 -6.90
CA LEU A 49 8.20 3.32 -6.47
C LEU A 49 7.48 3.63 -5.15
N THR A 50 8.14 4.33 -4.22
CA THR A 50 7.52 4.78 -2.96
C THR A 50 6.35 5.71 -3.23
N GLN A 51 6.53 6.71 -4.10
CA GLN A 51 5.44 7.62 -4.48
C GLN A 51 4.28 6.87 -5.14
N LEU A 52 4.59 5.84 -5.93
CA LEU A 52 3.58 5.01 -6.58
C LEU A 52 2.77 4.18 -5.58
N MET A 53 3.41 3.64 -4.53
CA MET A 53 2.74 2.94 -3.45
C MET A 53 1.91 3.86 -2.56
N ASP A 54 2.42 5.06 -2.25
CA ASP A 54 1.63 6.07 -1.53
C ASP A 54 0.39 6.49 -2.31
N TYR A 55 0.51 6.64 -3.64
CA TYR A 55 -0.63 6.88 -4.52
C TYR A 55 -1.64 5.72 -4.48
N LYS A 56 -1.17 4.47 -4.56
CA LYS A 56 -2.03 3.27 -4.45
C LYS A 56 -2.86 3.28 -3.17
N HIS A 57 -2.20 3.47 -2.02
CA HIS A 57 -2.86 3.50 -0.72
C HIS A 57 -3.87 4.65 -0.64
N LYS A 58 -3.50 5.84 -1.13
CA LYS A 58 -4.40 7.00 -1.17
C LYS A 58 -5.68 6.72 -1.96
N ILE A 59 -5.60 6.10 -3.15
CA ILE A 59 -6.77 5.78 -3.98
C ILE A 59 -7.65 4.70 -3.35
N LYS A 60 -7.04 3.67 -2.74
CA LYS A 60 -7.80 2.60 -2.06
C LYS A 60 -8.61 3.12 -0.88
N GLU A 61 -8.01 4.00 -0.10
CA GLU A 61 -8.58 4.51 1.14
C GLU A 61 -9.45 5.75 0.93
N ASP A 62 -9.40 6.39 -0.23
CA ASP A 62 -10.24 7.53 -0.56
C ASP A 62 -11.69 7.08 -0.82
N PRO A 63 -12.65 7.49 0.03
CA PRO A 63 -14.06 7.17 -0.17
C PRO A 63 -14.67 7.90 -1.38
N LYS A 64 -14.01 8.93 -1.92
CA LYS A 64 -14.45 9.66 -3.12
C LYS A 64 -13.91 9.07 -4.42
N SER A 65 -12.91 8.18 -4.34
CA SER A 65 -12.37 7.50 -5.51
C SER A 65 -13.40 6.51 -6.05
N SER A 66 -13.75 6.67 -7.33
CA SER A 66 -14.75 5.83 -7.99
C SER A 66 -14.26 4.39 -8.15
N ASP A 67 -15.20 3.44 -8.20
CA ASP A 67 -14.86 2.03 -8.40
C ASP A 67 -14.09 1.80 -9.71
N LYS A 68 -14.40 2.57 -10.75
CA LYS A 68 -13.65 2.55 -12.01
C LYS A 68 -12.18 2.89 -11.80
N VAL A 69 -11.88 3.94 -11.04
CA VAL A 69 -10.49 4.34 -10.75
C VAL A 69 -9.77 3.27 -9.94
N LYS A 70 -10.46 2.63 -8.99
CA LYS A 70 -9.91 1.52 -8.20
C LYS A 70 -9.66 0.27 -9.04
N GLN A 71 -10.53 -0.02 -10.01
CA GLN A 71 -10.36 -1.13 -10.96
C GLN A 71 -9.24 -0.90 -11.98
N GLU A 72 -9.03 0.35 -12.41
CA GLU A 72 -7.94 0.71 -13.34
C GLU A 72 -6.59 0.90 -12.64
N LEU A 73 -6.58 0.95 -11.29
CA LEU A 73 -5.38 1.18 -10.49
C LEU A 73 -4.27 0.15 -10.78
N PRO A 74 -4.50 -1.17 -10.81
CA PRO A 74 -3.44 -2.14 -11.09
C PRO A 74 -2.77 -1.93 -12.45
N TRP A 75 -3.56 -1.67 -13.49
CA TRP A 75 -3.06 -1.37 -14.83
C TRP A 75 -2.25 -0.07 -14.86
N MET A 76 -2.71 0.98 -14.17
CA MET A 76 -1.97 2.24 -14.07
C MET A 76 -0.63 2.07 -13.34
N LEU A 77 -0.61 1.31 -12.24
CA LEU A 77 0.61 1.04 -11.48
C LEU A 77 1.61 0.28 -12.36
N GLU A 78 1.16 -0.75 -13.09
CA GLU A 78 2.00 -1.49 -14.04
C GLU A 78 2.57 -0.57 -15.12
N LYS A 79 1.72 0.25 -15.77
CA LYS A 79 2.17 1.18 -16.82
C LYS A 79 3.17 2.21 -16.31
N LYS A 80 2.98 2.71 -15.09
CA LYS A 80 3.95 3.63 -14.46
C LYS A 80 5.27 2.93 -14.17
N MET A 81 5.24 1.70 -13.67
CA MET A 81 6.45 0.89 -13.48
C MET A 81 7.19 0.64 -14.80
N GLU A 82 6.48 0.38 -15.90
CA GLU A 82 7.09 0.23 -17.24
C GLU A 82 7.81 1.51 -17.72
N GLY A 83 7.47 2.67 -17.17
CA GLY A 83 8.08 3.95 -17.51
C GLY A 83 9.44 4.22 -16.86
N PHE A 84 9.77 3.56 -15.74
CA PHE A 84 11.03 3.78 -15.02
C PHE A 84 11.83 2.50 -14.72
N LEU A 85 11.20 1.33 -14.81
CA LEU A 85 11.89 0.04 -14.77
C LEU A 85 12.34 -0.34 -16.19
N SER A 86 13.53 -0.94 -16.28
CA SER A 86 13.99 -1.58 -17.50
C SER A 86 13.15 -2.83 -17.82
N LYS A 87 13.23 -3.30 -19.06
CA LYS A 87 12.54 -4.54 -19.48
C LYS A 87 12.94 -5.75 -18.64
N GLU A 88 14.20 -5.84 -18.24
CA GLU A 88 14.69 -6.94 -17.41
C GLU A 88 14.14 -6.86 -15.98
N GLU A 89 14.16 -5.68 -15.36
CA GLU A 89 13.57 -5.45 -14.04
C GLU A 89 12.06 -5.75 -14.03
N MET A 90 11.33 -5.30 -15.05
CA MET A 90 9.90 -5.59 -15.20
C MET A 90 9.64 -7.09 -15.37
N THR A 91 10.47 -7.79 -16.16
CA THR A 91 10.34 -9.24 -16.37
C THR A 91 10.62 -10.00 -15.07
N LYS A 92 11.66 -9.62 -14.32
CA LYS A 92 11.95 -10.18 -12.99
C LYS A 92 10.80 -9.96 -12.03
N LEU A 93 10.25 -8.74 -11.99
CA LEU A 93 9.13 -8.39 -11.12
C LEU A 93 7.90 -9.25 -11.45
N LYS A 94 7.50 -9.34 -12.73
CA LYS A 94 6.38 -10.17 -13.18
C LYS A 94 6.61 -11.68 -12.93
N GLY A 95 7.87 -12.11 -12.94
CA GLY A 95 8.26 -13.47 -12.56
C GLY A 95 8.02 -13.77 -11.08
N ASN A 96 8.07 -12.77 -10.21
CA ASN A 96 7.70 -12.87 -8.80
C ASN A 96 6.24 -12.46 -8.60
N LYS A 97 5.33 -13.42 -8.76
CA LYS A 97 3.88 -13.18 -8.67
C LYS A 97 3.47 -12.54 -7.34
N GLU A 98 4.06 -12.95 -6.23
CA GLU A 98 3.72 -12.42 -4.91
C GLU A 98 4.07 -10.93 -4.81
N LEU A 99 5.30 -10.57 -5.16
CA LEU A 99 5.75 -9.18 -5.14
C LEU A 99 5.00 -8.32 -6.17
N PHE A 100 4.75 -8.86 -7.36
CA PHE A 100 3.98 -8.15 -8.39
C PHE A 100 2.55 -7.84 -7.93
N LEU A 101 1.87 -8.82 -7.32
CA LEU A 101 0.53 -8.63 -6.76
C LEU A 101 0.55 -7.64 -5.59
N GLN A 102 1.55 -7.71 -4.72
CA GLN A 102 1.70 -6.77 -3.61
C GLN A 102 1.80 -5.32 -4.10
N ILE A 103 2.54 -5.09 -5.20
CA ILE A 103 2.71 -3.75 -5.76
C ILE A 103 1.47 -3.29 -6.53
N THR A 104 0.84 -4.18 -7.31
CA THR A 104 -0.23 -3.80 -8.25
C THR A 104 -1.65 -3.88 -7.67
N GLN A 105 -1.89 -4.70 -6.65
CA GLN A 105 -3.22 -4.93 -6.10
C GLN A 105 -3.50 -4.21 -4.81
#